data_AF-M4WWH1-F1
#
_entry.id   AF-M4WWH1-F1
#
_cell.length_a   1.000
_cell.length_b   1.000
_cell.length_c   1.000
_cell.angle_alpha   90.00
_cell.angle_beta   90.00
_cell.angle_gamma   90.00
#
_symmetry.space_group_name_H-M   'P 1'
#
loop_
_entity.id
_entity.type
_entity.pdbx_description
1 polymer ?
#
loop_
_entity_poly.entity_id
_entity_poly.type
_entity_poly.pdbx_seq_one_letter_code
_entity_poly.pdbx_strand_id
1 'polypeptide(L)' 'MEPYGEFGSLDVHFFPCDVVKVATSNTIYGQPGYPHNEPLNMEEPKTCQNS' A
#
# COMPACT_ATOMS: atom_id res chain seq x y z
N MET A 1 23.85 16.87 -12.72
CA MET A 1 22.66 17.28 -11.95
C MET A 1 21.48 16.73 -12.72
N GLU A 2 21.03 15.54 -12.35
CA GLU A 2 20.03 14.77 -13.11
C GLU A 2 18.73 15.58 -13.18
N PRO A 3 18.16 15.84 -14.37
CA PRO A 3 17.12 16.86 -14.57
C PRO A 3 15.75 16.49 -13.99
N TYR A 4 15.58 15.27 -13.50
CA TYR A 4 14.39 14.82 -12.81
C TYR A 4 14.84 13.91 -11.66
N GLY A 5 14.47 14.26 -10.43
CA GLY A 5 14.70 13.39 -9.28
C GLY A 5 14.06 12.02 -9.48
N GLU A 6 14.51 11.02 -8.73
CA GLU A 6 13.91 9.69 -8.69
C GLU A 6 12.39 9.82 -8.48
N PHE A 7 11.59 9.44 -9.48
CA PHE A 7 10.15 9.52 -9.39
C PHE A 7 9.65 8.38 -8.51
N GLY A 8 9.18 8.72 -7.30
CA GLY A 8 8.46 7.80 -6.44
C GLY A 8 7.07 7.47 -7.00
N SER A 9 6.58 6.28 -6.67
CA SER A 9 5.22 5.82 -6.92
C SER A 9 4.29 6.25 -5.79
N LEU A 10 3.02 6.47 -6.11
CA LEU A 10 1.94 6.56 -5.12
C LEU A 10 1.22 5.22 -5.07
N ASP A 11 1.33 4.54 -3.95
CA ASP A 11 0.69 3.26 -3.70
C ASP A 11 -0.62 3.48 -2.94
N VAL A 12 -1.71 2.91 -3.46
CA VAL A 12 -3.02 2.91 -2.81
C VAL A 12 -3.47 1.46 -2.64
N HIS A 13 -3.66 1.05 -1.40
CA HIS A 13 -4.11 -0.30 -1.04
C HIS A 13 -5.50 -0.26 -0.43
N PHE A 14 -6.38 -1.12 -0.93
CA PHE A 14 -7.73 -1.31 -0.42
C PHE A 14 -7.76 -2.56 0.44
N PHE A 15 -8.07 -2.38 1.72
CA PHE A 15 -8.19 -3.45 2.69
C PHE A 15 -9.67 -3.74 2.98
N PRO A 16 -9.96 -4.89 3.58
CA PRO A 16 -11.29 -5.18 4.09
C PRO A 16 -11.79 -4.11 5.08
N CYS A 17 -13.11 -4.00 5.26
CA CYS A 17 -13.74 -2.99 6.12
C CYS A 17 -13.47 -1.54 5.70
N ASP A 18 -13.42 -1.28 4.39
CA ASP A 18 -13.24 0.05 3.80
C ASP A 18 -11.98 0.79 4.28
N VAL A 19 -10.97 0.05 4.71
CA VAL A 19 -9.70 0.61 5.15
C VAL A 19 -8.85 0.90 3.91
N VAL A 20 -8.42 2.15 3.75
CA VAL A 20 -7.52 2.57 2.67
C VAL A 20 -6.16 2.94 3.25
N LYS A 21 -5.09 2.33 2.73
CA LYS A 21 -3.71 2.70 3.06
C LYS A 21 -3.04 3.35 1.86
N VAL A 22 -2.37 4.46 2.11
CA VAL A 22 -1.71 5.26 1.07
C VAL A 22 -0.27 5.51 1.49
N ALA A 23 0.67 5.25 0.58
CA ALA A 23 2.08 5.54 0.78
C ALA A 23 2.73 6.04 -0.51
N THR A 24 3.78 6.84 -0.36
CA THR A 24 4.71 7.13 -1.45
C THR A 24 5.92 6.22 -1.30
N SER A 25 6.34 5.55 -2.35
CA SER A 25 7.48 4.63 -2.30
C SER A 25 8.35 4.69 -3.55
N ASN A 26 9.63 4.38 -3.42
CA ASN A 26 10.55 4.22 -4.56
C ASN A 26 10.76 2.73 -4.90
N THR A 27 9.95 1.86 -4.30
CA THR A 27 10.07 0.39 -4.37
C THR A 27 8.71 -0.20 -4.71
N ILE A 28 8.66 -1.37 -5.33
CA ILE A 28 7.40 -2.05 -5.66
C ILE A 28 7.07 -3.17 -4.66
N TYR A 29 5.81 -3.60 -4.64
CA TYR A 29 5.33 -4.68 -3.77
C TYR A 29 6.23 -5.93 -3.86
N GLY A 30 6.64 -6.46 -2.69
CA GLY A 30 7.55 -7.60 -2.58
C GLY A 30 9.04 -7.24 -2.56
N GLN A 31 9.43 -5.99 -2.81
CA GLN A 31 10.81 -5.54 -2.62
C GLN A 31 11.10 -5.17 -1.16
N PRO A 32 12.35 -5.34 -0.70
CA PRO A 32 12.78 -4.84 0.60
C PRO A 32 12.53 -3.33 0.70
N GLY A 33 11.84 -2.91 1.76
CA GLY A 33 11.52 -1.49 2.00
C GLY A 33 10.15 -1.03 1.47
N TYR A 34 9.38 -1.89 0.83
CA TYR A 34 8.00 -1.56 0.46
C TYR A 34 7.13 -1.33 1.71
N PRO A 35 6.33 -0.24 1.77
CA PRO A 35 5.63 0.16 3.00
C PRO A 35 4.44 -0.73 3.39
N HIS A 36 3.87 -1.50 2.45
CA HIS A 36 2.66 -2.31 2.67
C HIS A 36 2.82 -3.73 2.14
N ASN A 37 3.21 -4.67 3.00
CA ASN A 37 3.51 -6.06 2.60
C ASN A 37 2.42 -7.05 2.99
N GLU A 38 1.24 -6.56 3.39
CA GLU A 38 0.09 -7.41 3.63
C GLU A 38 -0.32 -8.17 2.35
N PRO A 39 -0.87 -9.38 2.48
CA PRO A 39 -1.23 -10.20 1.34
C PRO A 39 -2.29 -9.53 0.47
N LEU A 40 -2.14 -9.63 -0.85
CA LEU A 40 -3.07 -9.04 -1.84
C LEU A 40 -4.50 -9.58 -1.75
N ASN A 41 -4.67 -10.81 -1.27
CA ASN A 41 -5.98 -11.47 -1.12
C ASN A 41 -6.25 -11.74 0.36
N MET A 42 -6.83 -10.75 1.05
CA MET A 42 -7.24 -10.87 2.45
C MET A 42 -8.70 -11.31 2.54
N GLU A 43 -9.01 -12.22 3.46
CA GLU A 43 -10.39 -12.50 3.82
C GLU A 43 -10.97 -11.33 4.61
N GLU A 44 -12.20 -10.94 4.28
CA GLU A 44 -12.92 -9.92 5.02
C GLU A 44 -13.38 -10.48 6.38
N PRO A 45 -13.10 -9.78 7.49
CA PRO A 45 -13.55 -10.23 8.80
C PRO A 45 -15.08 -10.16 8.88
N LYS A 46 -15.67 -11.07 9.67
CA LYS A 46 -17.13 -11.16 9.86
C LYS A 46 -17.78 -9.89 10.42
N THR A 47 -17.00 -9.04 11.09
CA THR A 47 -17.46 -7.78 11.68
C THR A 47 -16.38 -6.70 11.53
N CYS A 48 -16.77 -5.55 10.98
CA CYS A 48 -15.92 -4.37 10.93
C CYS A 48 -16.06 -3.56 12.22
N GLN A 49 -14.94 -3.27 12.88
CA GLN A 49 -14.94 -2.60 14.19
C GLN A 49 -15.44 -1.14 14.13
N ASN A 50 -15.43 -0.54 12.94
CA ASN A 50 -16.04 0.76 12.65
C ASN A 50 -17.19 0.52 11.66
N SER A 51 -18.37 0.16 12.18
CA SER A 51 -19.62 0.17 11.41
C SER A 51 -20.46 1.37 11.83
#